data_AF-A0A2H3IVU6-F1
#
_entry.id   AF-A0A2H3IVU6-F1
#
_cell.length_a   1.000
_cell.length_b   1.000
_cell.length_c   1.000
_cell.angle_alpha   90.00
_cell.angle_beta   90.00
_cell.angle_gamma   90.00
#
_symmetry.space_group_name_H-M   'P 1'
#
loop_
_entity.id
_entity.type
_entity.pdbx_description
1 polymer ?
#
loop_
_entity_poly.entity_id
_entity_poly.type
_entity_poly.pdbx_seq_one_letter_code
_entity_poly.pdbx_strand_id
1 'polypeptide(L)'
;MRADPPGSFQAQAPRFAAHDLHRLDRPKVLHCSRGLTFIRPIAVPEGLLVRWRMLAHSAAHRASVPIVLDFLAPCVFARGKTTHVTRRPPKLEHISGSSKEPVVPAVPSASSNSDTVTPMQLLNRLDGQLRRFHDHFRLDLPDHTVNIFNRAISDIRNAAEVADIATAQATWQDLKKHEVLRYLGPPQLNMFSRFVAAFCQAKSVESPFTESEVELLQEVATVTAAGGAVDGLREYMLSNYWERRLRGERRKKRRKRLKTARTALK
;
A
#
# COMPACT_ATOMS: atom_id res chain seq x y z
N MET A 1 48.07 59.34 3.04
CA MET A 1 47.12 58.42 2.38
C MET A 1 46.80 57.31 3.38
N ARG A 2 45.67 57.41 4.08
CA ARG A 2 45.20 56.39 5.02
C ARG A 2 44.16 55.54 4.29
N ALA A 3 44.38 54.24 4.28
CA ALA A 3 43.47 53.26 3.70
C ALA A 3 42.39 52.92 4.72
N ASP A 4 41.13 53.08 4.33
CA ASP A 4 39.97 52.65 5.11
C ASP A 4 39.83 51.12 5.07
N PRO A 5 39.48 50.47 6.20
CA PRO A 5 39.24 49.03 6.22
C PRO A 5 37.85 48.66 5.66
N PRO A 6 37.69 47.46 5.09
CA PRO A 6 36.44 47.00 4.49
C PRO A 6 35.37 46.75 5.56
N GLY A 7 34.18 47.28 5.30
CA GLY A 7 33.00 47.16 6.16
C GLY A 7 32.56 45.71 6.36
N SER A 8 32.41 45.34 7.62
CA SER A 8 31.83 44.08 8.07
C SER A 8 30.32 44.06 7.80
N PHE A 9 29.89 43.22 6.85
CA PHE A 9 28.48 42.87 6.68
C PHE A 9 28.02 41.99 7.84
N GLN A 10 27.35 42.61 8.80
CA GLN A 10 26.69 41.93 9.91
C GLN A 10 25.32 41.43 9.42
N ALA A 11 25.23 40.15 9.06
CA ALA A 11 23.97 39.50 8.72
C ALA A 11 23.06 39.44 9.96
N GLN A 12 22.01 40.26 9.98
CA GLN A 12 20.94 40.17 10.96
C GLN A 12 20.10 38.92 10.68
N ALA A 13 20.19 37.94 11.58
CA ALA A 13 19.26 36.82 11.62
C ALA A 13 17.85 37.32 12.01
N PRO A 14 16.78 36.83 11.38
CA PRO A 14 15.42 37.17 11.80
C PRO A 14 15.13 36.58 13.18
N ARG A 15 14.94 37.45 14.17
CA ARG A 15 14.39 37.13 15.48
C ARG A 15 12.93 36.71 15.30
N PHE A 16 12.66 35.40 15.26
CA PHE A 16 11.32 34.89 15.47
C PHE A 16 10.93 35.15 16.92
N ALA A 17 9.98 36.06 17.10
CA ALA A 17 9.38 36.38 18.38
C ALA A 17 8.66 35.12 18.90
N ALA A 18 9.14 34.60 20.02
CA ALA A 18 8.41 33.66 20.85
C ALA A 18 7.25 34.42 21.52
N HIS A 19 6.05 34.31 20.94
CA HIS A 19 4.82 34.73 21.58
C HIS A 19 3.95 33.51 21.91
N ASP A 20 3.71 33.35 23.21
CA ASP A 20 2.46 32.88 23.81
C ASP A 20 1.98 31.46 23.50
N LEU A 21 2.71 30.48 24.05
CA LEU A 21 2.16 29.20 24.46
C LEU A 21 1.46 29.35 25.82
N HIS A 22 0.22 29.87 25.86
CA HIS A 22 -0.74 29.59 26.95
C HIS A 22 -2.16 30.03 26.57
N ARG A 23 -2.89 29.17 25.84
CA ARG A 23 -4.35 29.10 25.93
C ARG A 23 -4.86 27.77 25.37
N LEU A 24 -4.91 26.76 26.25
CA LEU A 24 -5.69 25.55 26.05
C LEU A 24 -7.17 25.92 26.17
N ASP A 25 -7.78 26.29 25.05
CA ASP A 25 -9.23 26.29 24.93
C ASP A 25 -9.72 24.84 24.84
N ARG A 26 -10.59 24.48 25.79
CA ARG A 26 -11.22 23.17 25.93
C ARG A 26 -11.97 22.81 24.64
N PRO A 27 -11.95 21.54 24.18
CA PRO A 27 -12.81 21.12 23.09
C PRO A 27 -14.28 21.20 23.53
N LYS A 28 -15.07 22.04 22.86
CA LYS A 28 -16.53 21.96 22.87
C LYS A 28 -16.92 20.61 22.27
N VAL A 29 -17.44 19.73 23.12
CA VAL A 29 -18.13 18.51 22.74
C VAL A 29 -19.38 18.92 21.96
N LEU A 30 -19.29 18.92 20.63
CA LEU A 30 -20.45 18.96 19.76
C LEU A 30 -21.10 17.57 19.80
N HIS A 31 -22.19 17.47 20.56
CA HIS A 31 -23.15 16.39 20.43
C HIS A 31 -23.63 16.32 18.98
N CYS A 32 -23.12 15.36 18.21
CA CYS A 32 -23.67 14.99 16.92
C CYS A 32 -24.79 13.97 17.15
N SER A 33 -26.02 14.47 17.13
CA SER A 33 -27.24 13.68 17.25
C SER A 33 -27.44 12.80 16.02
N ARG A 34 -27.42 11.48 16.25
CA ARG A 34 -28.25 10.43 15.61
C ARG A 34 -28.50 10.52 14.09
N GLY A 35 -27.84 9.61 13.38
CA GLY A 35 -28.20 9.19 12.01
C GLY A 35 -27.62 7.81 11.66
N LEU A 36 -27.73 6.83 12.57
CA LEU A 36 -27.33 5.44 12.30
C LEU A 36 -28.39 4.78 11.40
N THR A 37 -28.07 4.62 10.12
CA THR A 37 -28.76 3.66 9.26
C THR A 37 -28.40 2.25 9.70
N PHE A 38 -29.35 1.60 10.35
CA PHE A 38 -29.31 0.21 10.80
C PHE A 38 -29.20 -0.72 9.57
N ILE A 39 -28.02 -1.28 9.32
CA ILE A 39 -27.85 -2.38 8.36
C ILE A 39 -28.42 -3.63 9.02
N ARG A 40 -29.50 -4.17 8.45
CA ARG A 40 -30.14 -5.42 8.91
C ARG A 40 -29.12 -6.56 8.94
N PRO A 41 -29.04 -7.35 10.03
CA PRO A 41 -28.26 -8.58 10.02
C PRO A 41 -28.88 -9.58 9.04
N ILE A 42 -28.04 -10.11 8.16
CA ILE A 42 -28.38 -11.19 7.24
C ILE A 42 -28.60 -12.45 8.08
N ALA A 43 -29.78 -13.04 7.97
CA ALA A 43 -30.12 -14.30 8.62
C ALA A 43 -29.17 -15.42 8.14
N VAL A 44 -28.42 -15.99 9.07
CA VAL A 44 -27.57 -17.16 8.83
C VAL A 44 -28.43 -18.41 9.08
N PRO A 45 -28.50 -19.37 8.14
CA PRO A 45 -29.29 -20.59 8.31
C PRO A 45 -28.76 -21.44 9.48
N GLU A 46 -29.67 -21.88 10.37
CA GLU A 46 -29.37 -22.52 11.66
C GLU A 46 -28.61 -23.86 11.57
N GLY A 47 -28.42 -24.42 10.38
CA GLY A 47 -27.69 -25.68 10.18
C GLY A 47 -26.17 -25.60 10.38
N LEU A 48 -25.56 -24.41 10.37
CA LEU A 48 -24.10 -24.26 10.50
C LEU A 48 -23.62 -24.09 11.95
N LEU A 49 -24.47 -23.59 12.86
CA LEU A 49 -24.06 -23.26 14.24
C LEU A 49 -23.70 -24.49 15.07
N VAL A 50 -24.34 -25.65 14.83
CA VAL A 50 -24.09 -26.89 15.59
C VAL A 50 -22.70 -27.47 15.30
N ARG A 51 -22.21 -27.35 14.06
CA ARG A 51 -20.89 -27.89 13.65
C ARG A 51 -19.72 -27.04 14.17
N TRP A 52 -19.88 -25.73 14.26
CA TRP A 52 -18.87 -24.84 14.85
C TRP A 52 -18.75 -25.03 16.37
N ARG A 53 -19.85 -25.36 17.06
CA ARG A 53 -19.84 -25.62 18.51
C ARG A 53 -19.14 -26.93 18.88
N MET A 54 -19.20 -27.96 18.03
CA MET A 54 -18.45 -29.21 18.27
C MET A 54 -16.93 -29.04 18.05
N LEU A 55 -16.50 -28.28 17.04
CA LEU A 55 -15.06 -28.07 16.78
C LEU A 55 -14.38 -27.18 17.84
N ALA A 56 -15.10 -26.23 18.44
CA ALA A 56 -14.55 -25.36 19.47
C ALA A 56 -14.37 -26.05 20.84
N HIS A 57 -15.13 -27.12 21.12
CA HIS A 57 -15.04 -27.79 22.42
C HIS A 57 -13.89 -28.80 22.54
N SER A 58 -13.34 -29.31 21.42
CA SER A 58 -12.24 -30.29 21.45
C SER A 58 -10.83 -29.70 21.54
N ALA A 59 -10.67 -28.37 21.43
CA ALA A 59 -9.37 -27.70 21.50
C ALA A 59 -9.08 -27.02 22.86
N ALA A 60 -9.99 -27.12 23.83
CA ALA A 60 -9.92 -26.40 25.10
C ALA A 60 -9.46 -27.29 26.27
N HIS A 61 -8.28 -27.91 26.16
CA HIS A 61 -7.57 -28.41 27.33
C HIS A 61 -6.10 -27.97 27.30
N ARG A 62 -5.81 -26.92 28.08
CA ARG A 62 -4.50 -26.55 28.66
C ARG A 62 -3.31 -26.27 27.71
N ALA A 63 -3.45 -25.30 26.81
CA ALA A 63 -2.30 -24.58 26.28
C ALA A 63 -2.45 -23.08 26.58
N SER A 64 -1.60 -22.55 27.46
CA SER A 64 -1.48 -21.11 27.68
C SER A 64 -0.79 -20.50 26.46
N VAL A 65 -1.57 -19.77 25.66
CA VAL A 65 -1.19 -19.05 24.44
C VAL A 65 -0.98 -19.95 23.20
N PRO A 66 -1.91 -19.95 22.23
CA PRO A 66 -1.67 -20.60 20.95
C PRO A 66 -0.66 -19.78 20.14
N ILE A 67 0.52 -20.35 19.89
CA ILE A 67 1.46 -19.84 18.89
C ILE A 67 0.80 -20.07 17.53
N VAL A 68 0.25 -19.01 16.94
CA VAL A 68 -0.33 -19.07 15.60
C VAL A 68 0.83 -19.12 14.60
N LEU A 69 1.12 -20.31 14.07
CA LEU A 69 2.13 -20.54 13.04
C LEU A 69 1.57 -20.18 11.65
N ASP A 70 1.23 -18.90 11.44
CA ASP A 70 0.71 -18.39 10.16
C ASP A 70 1.73 -18.48 9.00
N PHE A 71 2.99 -18.79 9.30
CA PHE A 71 4.06 -18.95 8.30
C PHE A 71 4.16 -20.35 7.68
N LEU A 72 3.42 -21.35 8.19
CA LEU A 72 3.49 -22.74 7.69
C LEU A 72 2.29 -23.17 6.84
N ALA A 73 1.28 -22.32 6.67
CA ALA A 73 0.14 -22.60 5.80
C ALA A 73 0.20 -21.68 4.56
N PRO A 74 0.89 -22.08 3.46
CA PRO A 74 0.71 -21.39 2.19
C PRO A 74 -0.79 -21.41 1.84
N CYS A 75 -1.33 -20.23 1.59
CA CYS A 75 -2.75 -19.93 1.58
C CYS A 75 -3.58 -20.91 0.74
N VAL A 76 -4.26 -21.87 1.38
CA VAL A 76 -5.24 -22.76 0.71
C VAL A 76 -6.62 -22.09 0.54
N PHE A 77 -6.73 -20.79 0.84
CA PHE A 77 -7.99 -20.05 0.72
C PHE A 77 -7.89 -18.88 -0.26
N ALA A 78 -7.44 -19.16 -1.49
CA ALA A 78 -7.85 -18.38 -2.65
C ALA A 78 -9.28 -18.78 -3.04
N ARG A 79 -10.28 -18.41 -2.22
CA ARG A 79 -11.70 -18.54 -2.59
C ARG A 79 -12.11 -17.35 -3.46
N GLY A 80 -11.47 -17.23 -4.62
CA GLY A 80 -11.86 -16.31 -5.68
C GLY A 80 -13.07 -16.86 -6.41
N LYS A 81 -14.18 -16.13 -6.40
CA LYS A 81 -15.32 -16.37 -7.29
C LYS A 81 -14.84 -16.14 -8.73
N THR A 82 -14.45 -17.20 -9.42
CA THR A 82 -14.23 -17.18 -10.86
C THR A 82 -15.57 -17.06 -11.56
N THR A 83 -15.76 -15.95 -12.27
CA THR A 83 -16.83 -15.79 -13.24
C THR A 83 -16.68 -16.88 -14.31
N HIS A 84 -17.74 -17.67 -14.49
CA HIS A 84 -17.88 -18.63 -15.58
C HIS A 84 -17.68 -17.90 -16.92
N VAL A 85 -16.54 -18.13 -17.57
CA VAL A 85 -16.38 -17.92 -19.01
C VAL A 85 -16.47 -19.29 -19.65
N THR A 86 -17.63 -19.59 -20.25
CA THR A 86 -17.84 -20.75 -21.11
C THR A 86 -17.03 -20.59 -22.39
N ARG A 87 -15.80 -21.11 -22.39
CA ARG A 87 -15.09 -21.44 -23.63
C ARG A 87 -15.14 -22.95 -23.83
N ARG A 88 -15.67 -23.35 -24.99
CA ARG A 88 -15.69 -24.74 -25.47
C ARG A 88 -14.27 -25.34 -25.39
N PRO A 89 -14.11 -26.54 -24.82
CA PRO A 89 -12.83 -27.23 -24.88
C PRO A 89 -12.56 -27.73 -26.31
N PRO A 90 -11.29 -27.70 -26.78
CA PRO A 90 -10.92 -28.36 -28.02
C PRO A 90 -11.10 -29.88 -27.86
N LYS A 91 -11.74 -30.47 -28.86
CA LYS A 91 -11.99 -31.91 -29.00
C LYS A 91 -10.65 -32.61 -29.20
N LEU A 92 -10.09 -33.18 -28.13
CA LEU A 92 -8.96 -34.10 -28.20
C LEU A 92 -9.49 -35.49 -28.53
N GLU A 93 -8.93 -36.07 -29.59
CA GLU A 93 -9.30 -37.39 -30.09
C GLU A 93 -8.98 -38.48 -29.07
N HIS A 94 -9.94 -39.39 -28.97
CA HIS A 94 -10.06 -40.42 -27.96
C HIS A 94 -9.24 -41.64 -28.42
N ILE A 95 -8.02 -41.81 -27.90
CA ILE A 95 -7.31 -43.10 -28.01
C ILE A 95 -7.86 -43.99 -26.90
N SER A 96 -8.80 -44.86 -27.27
CA SER A 96 -9.34 -45.92 -26.43
C SER A 96 -8.23 -46.91 -26.07
N GLY A 97 -7.84 -46.94 -24.80
CA GLY A 97 -6.93 -47.92 -24.22
C GLY A 97 -7.39 -48.24 -22.79
N SER A 98 -8.06 -49.38 -22.65
CA SER A 98 -8.54 -49.97 -21.41
C SER A 98 -7.47 -50.03 -20.31
N SER A 99 -7.71 -49.37 -19.18
CA SER A 99 -7.34 -49.84 -17.84
C SER A 99 -7.97 -48.91 -16.79
N LYS A 100 -8.81 -49.47 -15.92
CA LYS A 100 -9.37 -48.78 -14.75
C LYS A 100 -8.29 -48.72 -13.66
N GLU A 101 -7.54 -47.62 -13.58
CA GLU A 101 -6.82 -47.27 -12.37
C GLU A 101 -7.57 -46.19 -11.59
N PRO A 102 -7.78 -46.35 -10.27
CA PRO A 102 -8.33 -45.30 -9.44
C PRO A 102 -7.35 -44.13 -9.38
N VAL A 103 -7.82 -42.92 -9.69
CA VAL A 103 -7.09 -41.67 -9.48
C VAL A 103 -6.85 -41.54 -7.97
N VAL A 104 -5.67 -41.96 -7.52
CA VAL A 104 -5.19 -41.75 -6.16
C VAL A 104 -4.96 -40.24 -5.99
N PRO A 105 -5.51 -39.59 -4.95
CA PRO A 105 -5.19 -38.21 -4.66
C PRO A 105 -3.68 -38.09 -4.49
N ALA A 106 -3.07 -37.10 -5.16
CA ALA A 106 -1.64 -36.82 -5.05
C ALA A 106 -1.27 -36.70 -3.56
N VAL A 107 -0.69 -37.78 -3.04
CA VAL A 107 -0.10 -37.82 -1.71
C VAL A 107 0.98 -36.73 -1.74
N PRO A 108 1.00 -35.78 -0.78
CA PRO A 108 2.10 -34.83 -0.72
C PRO A 108 3.38 -35.66 -0.73
N SER A 109 4.32 -35.34 -1.64
CA SER A 109 5.63 -35.96 -1.64
C SER A 109 6.26 -35.71 -0.27
N ALA A 110 6.02 -36.61 0.67
CA ALA A 110 6.73 -36.69 1.93
C ALA A 110 8.18 -36.81 1.51
N SER A 111 8.98 -35.83 1.92
CA SER A 111 10.39 -35.67 1.59
C SER A 111 11.08 -37.03 1.61
N SER A 112 11.33 -37.58 0.43
CA SER A 112 12.09 -38.79 0.29
C SER A 112 13.52 -38.47 0.72
N ASN A 113 13.94 -39.18 1.75
CA ASN A 113 15.30 -39.38 2.24
C ASN A 113 15.82 -38.35 3.25
N SER A 114 15.93 -38.91 4.45
CA SER A 114 16.51 -38.44 5.69
C SER A 114 18.03 -38.23 5.58
N ASP A 115 18.46 -37.22 4.83
CA ASP A 115 19.63 -36.49 5.31
C ASP A 115 19.14 -35.73 6.54
N THR A 116 19.50 -36.21 7.72
CA THR A 116 19.35 -35.50 9.00
C THR A 116 20.19 -34.23 8.90
N VAL A 117 19.63 -33.20 8.24
CA VAL A 117 20.23 -31.88 8.14
C VAL A 117 20.33 -31.37 9.55
N THR A 118 21.55 -31.43 10.08
CA THR A 118 21.83 -30.87 11.39
C THR A 118 21.53 -29.37 11.34
N PRO A 119 21.03 -28.75 12.42
CA PRO A 119 20.76 -27.31 12.45
C PRO A 119 21.96 -26.47 11.96
N MET A 120 23.18 -26.96 12.21
CA MET A 120 24.41 -26.33 11.75
C MET A 120 24.60 -26.37 10.23
N GLN A 121 24.28 -27.47 9.57
CA GLN A 121 24.34 -27.58 8.11
C GLN A 121 23.30 -26.67 7.44
N LEU A 122 22.12 -26.52 8.04
CA LEU A 122 21.11 -25.58 7.56
C LEU A 122 21.58 -24.13 7.69
N LEU A 123 22.15 -23.75 8.84
CA LEU A 123 22.74 -22.42 9.05
C LEU A 123 23.86 -22.14 8.05
N ASN A 124 24.79 -23.07 7.85
CA ASN A 124 25.87 -22.91 6.88
C ASN A 124 25.35 -22.78 5.44
N ARG A 125 24.27 -23.49 5.10
CA ARG A 125 23.62 -23.38 3.78
C ARG A 125 22.96 -22.02 3.60
N LEU A 126 22.26 -21.53 4.63
CA LEU A 126 21.66 -20.19 4.62
C LEU A 126 22.74 -19.11 4.53
N ASP A 127 23.82 -19.20 5.31
CA ASP A 127 24.95 -18.29 5.25
C ASP A 127 25.62 -18.31 3.87
N GLY A 128 25.79 -19.50 3.28
CA GLY A 128 26.32 -19.64 1.92
C GLY A 128 25.41 -18.98 0.86
N GLN A 129 24.10 -19.11 1.01
CA GLN A 129 23.13 -18.42 0.14
C GLN A 129 23.14 -16.90 0.38
N LEU A 130 23.22 -16.46 1.63
CA LEU A 130 23.30 -15.03 1.99
C LEU A 130 24.55 -14.41 1.41
N ARG A 131 25.72 -15.06 1.55
CA ARG A 131 27.00 -14.58 0.99
C ARG A 131 26.92 -14.45 -0.52
N ARG A 132 26.38 -15.46 -1.23
CA ARG A 132 26.20 -15.37 -2.69
C ARG A 132 25.30 -14.20 -3.10
N PHE A 133 24.27 -13.92 -2.29
CA PHE A 133 23.40 -12.77 -2.49
C PHE A 133 24.16 -11.46 -2.25
N HIS A 134 24.92 -11.36 -1.17
CA HIS A 134 25.74 -10.19 -0.86
C HIS A 134 26.84 -9.95 -1.89
N ASP A 135 27.51 -10.99 -2.39
CA ASP A 135 28.59 -10.89 -3.37
C ASP A 135 28.07 -10.45 -4.75
N HIS A 136 26.83 -10.80 -5.12
CA HIS A 136 26.19 -10.31 -6.35
C HIS A 136 25.64 -8.88 -6.23
N PHE A 137 25.35 -8.42 -5.01
CA PHE A 137 24.79 -7.09 -4.74
C PHE A 137 25.77 -6.16 -4.03
N ARG A 138 27.09 -6.37 -4.16
CA ARG A 138 28.08 -5.32 -3.89
C ARG A 138 28.00 -4.23 -4.97
N LEU A 139 26.85 -3.57 -5.02
CA LEU A 139 26.81 -2.20 -5.47
C LEU A 139 27.65 -1.44 -4.44
N ASP A 140 28.76 -0.84 -4.89
CA ASP A 140 29.60 0.03 -4.08
C ASP A 140 28.81 1.30 -3.70
N LEU A 141 27.73 1.15 -2.93
CA LEU A 141 27.00 2.26 -2.36
C LEU A 141 27.83 2.80 -1.21
N PRO A 142 28.16 4.10 -1.25
CA PRO A 142 28.73 4.75 -0.09
C PRO A 142 27.81 4.63 1.13
N ASP A 143 28.39 4.45 2.32
CA ASP A 143 27.62 4.33 3.57
C ASP A 143 26.62 5.48 3.78
N HIS A 144 27.00 6.71 3.36
CA HIS A 144 26.12 7.87 3.46
C HIS A 144 24.85 7.71 2.60
N THR A 145 24.95 7.08 1.43
CA THR A 145 23.82 6.84 0.52
C THR A 145 22.86 5.81 1.11
N VAL A 146 23.39 4.76 1.75
CA VAL A 146 22.59 3.76 2.47
C VAL A 146 21.83 4.41 3.63
N ASN A 147 22.48 5.30 4.38
CA ASN A 147 21.85 6.04 5.47
C ASN A 147 20.71 6.96 4.98
N ILE A 148 20.92 7.68 3.88
CA ILE A 148 19.87 8.51 3.25
C ILE A 148 18.69 7.63 2.84
N PHE A 149 18.96 6.50 2.17
CA PHE A 149 17.92 5.58 1.74
C PHE A 149 17.10 5.03 2.92
N ASN A 150 17.77 4.48 3.94
CA ASN A 150 17.10 3.90 5.11
C ASN A 150 16.25 4.93 5.85
N ARG A 151 16.77 6.15 6.03
CA ARG A 151 16.03 7.26 6.62
C ARG A 151 14.80 7.61 5.78
N ALA A 152 14.98 7.79 4.48
CA ALA A 152 13.90 8.17 3.57
C ALA A 152 12.77 7.13 3.52
N ILE A 153 13.09 5.84 3.56
CA ILE A 153 12.08 4.77 3.64
C ILE A 153 11.29 4.86 4.94
N SER A 154 11.95 5.13 6.07
CA SER A 154 11.28 5.32 7.35
C SER A 154 10.39 6.57 7.35
N ASP A 155 10.91 7.70 6.83
CA ASP A 155 10.20 8.98 6.80
C ASP A 155 8.94 8.90 5.92
N ILE A 156 9.02 8.21 4.78
CA ILE A 156 7.86 8.01 3.91
C ILE A 156 6.84 7.06 4.53
N ARG A 157 7.28 6.02 5.26
CA ARG A 157 6.35 5.14 5.98
C ARG A 157 5.57 5.92 7.04
N ASN A 158 6.26 6.75 7.82
CA ASN A 158 5.64 7.60 8.82
C ASN A 158 4.68 8.60 8.17
N ALA A 159 5.09 9.25 7.08
CA ALA A 159 4.26 10.16 6.30
C ALA A 159 3.01 9.48 5.73
N ALA A 160 3.13 8.21 5.30
CA ALA A 160 2.01 7.41 4.82
C ALA A 160 0.97 7.12 5.90
N GLU A 161 1.40 6.86 7.13
CA GLU A 161 0.50 6.62 8.27
C GLU A 161 -0.34 7.85 8.63
N VAL A 162 0.24 9.05 8.54
CA VAL A 162 -0.45 10.31 8.84
C VAL A 162 -1.02 11.03 7.61
N ALA A 163 -0.90 10.43 6.41
CA ALA A 163 -1.25 11.02 5.13
C ALA A 163 -0.61 12.40 4.86
N ASP A 164 0.62 12.62 5.32
CA ASP A 164 1.38 13.87 5.12
C ASP A 164 2.11 13.85 3.77
N ILE A 165 1.44 14.42 2.75
CA ILE A 165 1.98 14.47 1.40
C ILE A 165 3.18 15.42 1.26
N ALA A 166 3.29 16.45 2.10
CA ALA A 166 4.38 17.43 2.00
C ALA A 166 5.71 16.79 2.41
N THR A 167 5.70 16.04 3.52
CA THR A 167 6.87 15.28 3.99
C THR A 167 7.23 14.17 2.99
N ALA A 168 6.24 13.45 2.45
CA ALA A 168 6.47 12.44 1.41
C ALA A 168 7.08 13.06 0.15
N GLN A 169 6.62 14.24 -0.27
CA GLN A 169 7.18 14.97 -1.42
C GLN A 169 8.64 15.34 -1.19
N ALA A 170 8.96 15.97 -0.06
CA ALA A 170 10.32 16.37 0.26
C ALA A 170 11.27 15.17 0.28
N THR A 171 10.84 14.08 0.90
CA THR A 171 11.65 12.84 1.01
C THR A 171 11.81 12.16 -0.35
N TRP A 172 10.78 12.16 -1.18
CA TRP A 172 10.86 11.61 -2.54
C TRP A 172 11.84 12.41 -3.43
N GLN A 173 11.81 13.73 -3.34
CA GLN A 173 12.76 14.59 -4.05
C GLN A 173 14.19 14.38 -3.57
N ASP A 174 14.39 14.11 -2.27
CA ASP A 174 15.71 13.78 -1.72
C ASP A 174 16.23 12.45 -2.27
N LEU A 175 15.38 11.41 -2.32
CA LEU A 175 15.71 10.13 -2.96
C LEU A 175 16.10 10.30 -4.44
N LYS A 176 15.39 11.18 -5.17
CA LYS A 176 15.66 11.47 -6.57
C LYS A 176 16.99 12.21 -6.74
N LYS A 177 17.24 13.23 -5.93
CA LYS A 177 18.46 14.03 -5.94
C LYS A 177 19.72 13.19 -5.70
N HIS A 178 19.61 12.18 -4.84
CA HIS A 178 20.71 11.26 -4.53
C HIS A 178 20.78 10.04 -5.46
N GLU A 179 19.95 9.98 -6.51
CA GLU A 179 19.88 8.87 -7.47
C GLU A 179 19.71 7.49 -6.83
N VAL A 180 19.01 7.42 -5.70
CA VAL A 180 18.81 6.18 -4.94
C VAL A 180 17.53 5.45 -5.30
N LEU A 181 16.67 6.05 -6.14
CA LEU A 181 15.43 5.42 -6.61
C LEU A 181 15.67 4.09 -7.35
N ARG A 182 16.83 3.93 -8.01
CA ARG A 182 17.21 2.68 -8.69
C ARG A 182 17.40 1.50 -7.75
N TYR A 183 17.58 1.75 -6.45
CA TYR A 183 17.76 0.71 -5.43
C TYR A 183 16.45 0.29 -4.76
N LEU A 184 15.32 0.82 -5.23
CA LEU A 184 14.01 0.40 -4.75
C LEU A 184 13.72 -1.03 -5.20
N GLY A 185 13.72 -1.95 -4.23
CA GLY A 185 13.30 -3.32 -4.43
C GLY A 185 11.77 -3.47 -4.52
N PRO A 186 11.28 -4.65 -4.93
CA PRO A 186 9.84 -4.93 -5.01
C PRO A 186 9.06 -4.64 -3.71
N PRO A 187 9.56 -4.94 -2.50
CA PRO A 187 8.85 -4.60 -1.27
C PRO A 187 8.65 -3.09 -1.09
N GLN A 188 9.68 -2.29 -1.39
CA GLN A 188 9.60 -0.83 -1.30
C GLN A 188 8.65 -0.29 -2.36
N LEU A 189 8.76 -0.73 -3.61
CA LEU A 189 7.86 -0.32 -4.69
C LEU A 189 6.39 -0.61 -4.35
N ASN A 190 6.10 -1.76 -3.75
CA ASN A 190 4.76 -2.10 -3.27
C ASN A 190 4.30 -1.17 -2.13
N MET A 191 5.18 -0.84 -1.18
CA MET A 191 4.89 0.14 -0.12
C MET A 191 4.52 1.51 -0.70
N PHE A 192 5.29 2.04 -1.66
CA PHE A 192 5.00 3.31 -2.33
C PHE A 192 3.69 3.27 -3.14
N SER A 193 3.45 2.18 -3.86
CA SER A 193 2.20 1.96 -4.59
C SER A 193 0.99 1.99 -3.64
N ARG A 194 1.10 1.31 -2.49
CA ARG A 194 0.05 1.30 -1.45
C ARG A 194 -0.14 2.68 -0.81
N PHE A 195 0.93 3.43 -0.59
CA PHE A 195 0.85 4.81 -0.11
C PHE A 195 0.02 5.68 -1.07
N VAL A 196 0.32 5.65 -2.37
CA VAL A 196 -0.46 6.39 -3.38
C VAL A 196 -1.93 5.95 -3.36
N ALA A 197 -2.19 4.65 -3.34
CA ALA A 197 -3.55 4.11 -3.28
C ALA A 197 -4.32 4.59 -2.04
N ALA A 198 -3.70 4.48 -0.86
CA ALA A 198 -4.30 4.91 0.41
C ALA A 198 -4.57 6.42 0.42
N PHE A 199 -3.64 7.23 -0.09
CA PHE A 199 -3.84 8.68 -0.19
C PHE A 199 -4.99 9.03 -1.13
N CYS A 200 -5.05 8.40 -2.30
CA CYS A 200 -6.15 8.59 -3.25
C CYS A 200 -7.52 8.16 -2.69
N GLN A 201 -7.56 7.12 -1.87
CA GLN A 201 -8.79 6.65 -1.21
C GLN A 201 -9.22 7.53 -0.03
N ALA A 202 -8.26 8.08 0.72
CA ALA A 202 -8.53 8.97 1.85
C ALA A 202 -8.98 10.38 1.41
N LYS A 203 -8.58 10.82 0.22
CA LYS A 203 -8.95 12.15 -0.30
C LYS A 203 -10.45 12.26 -0.55
N SER A 204 -11.09 13.25 0.06
CA SER A 204 -12.52 13.54 -0.16
C SER A 204 -12.79 13.98 -1.59
N VAL A 205 -13.94 13.56 -2.14
CA VAL A 205 -14.45 13.97 -3.45
C VAL A 205 -14.62 15.50 -3.57
N GLU A 206 -14.75 16.20 -2.46
CA GLU A 206 -14.94 17.64 -2.42
C GLU A 206 -13.64 18.44 -2.48
N SER A 207 -12.51 17.84 -2.09
CA SER A 207 -11.20 18.47 -2.06
C SER A 207 -10.39 18.03 -3.29
N PRO A 208 -10.28 18.87 -4.34
CA PRO A 208 -9.45 18.52 -5.49
C PRO A 208 -7.99 18.40 -5.07
N PHE A 209 -7.23 17.58 -5.80
CA PHE A 209 -5.79 17.51 -5.60
C PHE A 209 -5.15 18.85 -5.94
N THR A 210 -4.15 19.26 -5.15
CA THR A 210 -3.29 20.38 -5.53
C THR A 210 -2.36 19.96 -6.67
N GLU A 211 -1.81 20.93 -7.41
CA GLU A 211 -0.89 20.64 -8.52
C GLU A 211 0.34 19.85 -8.06
N SER A 212 0.92 20.22 -6.92
CA SER A 212 2.05 19.50 -6.31
C SER A 212 1.70 18.07 -5.91
N GLU A 213 0.49 17.82 -5.40
CA GLU A 213 0.00 16.46 -5.10
C GLU A 213 -0.13 15.64 -6.38
N VAL A 214 -0.70 16.23 -7.45
CA VAL A 214 -0.89 15.55 -8.74
C VAL A 214 0.45 15.13 -9.33
N GLU A 215 1.45 16.01 -9.33
CA GLU A 215 2.79 15.74 -9.85
C GLU A 215 3.47 14.60 -9.08
N LEU A 216 3.50 14.68 -7.74
CA LEU A 216 4.11 13.66 -6.91
C LEU A 216 3.42 12.31 -7.08
N LEU A 217 2.09 12.27 -6.96
CA LEU A 217 1.34 11.01 -7.03
C LEU A 217 1.49 10.36 -8.41
N GLN A 218 1.52 11.15 -9.48
CA GLN A 218 1.79 10.66 -10.83
C GLN A 218 3.19 10.07 -10.96
N GLU A 219 4.21 10.77 -10.47
CA GLU A 219 5.59 10.31 -10.54
C GLU A 219 5.79 9.02 -9.73
N VAL A 220 5.35 8.98 -8.48
CA VAL A 220 5.47 7.79 -7.62
C VAL A 220 4.67 6.62 -8.21
N ALA A 221 3.45 6.84 -8.67
CA ALA A 221 2.62 5.81 -9.29
C ALA A 221 3.25 5.21 -10.56
N THR A 222 3.85 6.05 -11.40
CA THR A 222 4.48 5.59 -12.64
C THR A 222 5.77 4.81 -12.37
N VAL A 223 6.62 5.29 -11.46
CA VAL A 223 7.85 4.59 -11.06
C VAL A 223 7.53 3.23 -10.43
N THR A 224 6.56 3.18 -9.52
CA THR A 224 6.15 1.93 -8.86
C THR A 224 5.51 0.94 -9.82
N ALA A 225 4.67 1.42 -10.75
CA ALA A 225 4.08 0.60 -11.78
C ALA A 225 5.12 0.03 -12.75
N ALA A 226 6.16 0.80 -13.10
CA ALA A 226 7.28 0.31 -13.91
C ALA A 226 8.02 -0.84 -13.23
N GLY A 227 8.06 -0.85 -11.89
CA GLY A 227 8.58 -1.95 -11.08
C GLY A 227 7.57 -3.07 -10.77
N GLY A 228 6.40 -3.07 -11.39
CA GLY A 228 5.36 -4.11 -11.26
C GLY A 228 4.30 -3.87 -10.17
N ALA A 229 4.43 -2.82 -9.36
CA ALA A 229 3.46 -2.47 -8.32
C ALA A 229 2.42 -1.47 -8.86
N VAL A 230 1.30 -1.99 -9.39
CA VAL A 230 0.33 -1.21 -10.20
C VAL A 230 -0.86 -0.62 -9.42
N ASP A 231 -1.04 -1.00 -8.16
CA ASP A 231 -2.24 -0.63 -7.38
C ASP A 231 -2.37 0.89 -7.21
N GLY A 232 -1.27 1.59 -6.91
CA GLY A 232 -1.24 3.04 -6.75
C GLY A 232 -1.62 3.77 -8.03
N LEU A 233 -1.09 3.34 -9.17
CA LEU A 233 -1.43 3.91 -10.48
C LEU A 233 -2.90 3.71 -10.83
N ARG A 234 -3.45 2.53 -10.54
CA ARG A 234 -4.86 2.23 -10.78
C ARG A 234 -5.77 3.17 -9.98
N GLU A 235 -5.51 3.34 -8.69
CA GLU A 235 -6.31 4.24 -7.83
C GLU A 235 -6.14 5.69 -8.25
N TYR A 236 -4.92 6.13 -8.56
CA TYR A 236 -4.66 7.47 -9.07
C TYR A 236 -5.47 7.78 -10.35
N MET A 237 -5.50 6.85 -11.31
CA MET A 237 -6.28 6.99 -12.54
C MET A 237 -7.79 7.05 -12.27
N LEU A 238 -8.30 6.23 -11.33
CA LEU A 238 -9.71 6.24 -10.95
C LEU A 238 -10.09 7.59 -10.30
N SER A 239 -9.28 8.10 -9.37
CA SER A 239 -9.52 9.39 -8.72
C SER A 239 -9.52 10.54 -9.73
N ASN A 240 -8.56 10.56 -10.66
CA ASN A 240 -8.51 11.55 -11.74
C ASN A 240 -9.72 11.48 -12.69
N TYR A 241 -10.18 10.28 -13.02
CA TYR A 241 -11.36 10.09 -13.85
C TYR A 241 -12.61 10.68 -13.20
N TRP A 242 -12.83 10.40 -11.91
CA TRP A 242 -13.95 10.94 -11.15
C TRP A 242 -13.92 12.46 -11.08
N GLU A 243 -12.76 13.05 -10.85
CA GLU A 243 -12.60 14.50 -10.79
C GLU A 243 -12.94 15.17 -12.14
N ARG A 244 -12.47 14.61 -13.26
CA ARG A 244 -12.80 15.11 -14.61
C ARG A 244 -14.29 15.00 -14.89
N ARG A 245 -14.91 13.88 -14.54
CA ARG A 245 -16.36 13.67 -14.73
C ARG A 245 -17.18 14.68 -13.92
N LEU A 246 -16.83 14.91 -12.65
CA LEU A 246 -17.51 15.88 -11.80
C LEU A 246 -17.34 17.31 -12.30
N ARG A 247 -16.14 17.69 -12.76
CA ARG A 247 -15.89 18.99 -13.39
C ARG A 247 -16.77 19.20 -14.64
N GLY A 248 -16.92 18.16 -15.46
CA GLY A 248 -17.83 18.17 -16.61
C GLY A 248 -19.28 18.45 -16.22
N GLU A 249 -19.80 17.74 -15.22
CA GLU A 249 -21.19 17.92 -14.74
C GLU A 249 -21.43 19.29 -14.12
N ARG A 250 -20.48 19.81 -13.33
CA ARG A 250 -20.56 21.18 -12.77
C ARG A 250 -20.62 22.23 -13.89
N ARG A 251 -19.81 22.08 -14.94
CA ARG A 251 -19.83 22.98 -16.12
C ARG A 251 -21.18 22.92 -16.84
N LYS A 252 -21.75 21.73 -17.05
CA LYS A 252 -23.08 21.56 -17.66
C LYS A 252 -24.17 22.25 -16.83
N LYS A 253 -24.20 22.02 -15.51
CA LYS A 253 -25.16 22.66 -14.59
C LYS A 253 -25.03 24.19 -14.60
N ARG A 254 -23.80 24.71 -14.56
CA ARG A 254 -23.55 26.16 -14.66
C ARG A 254 -24.05 26.75 -15.98
N ARG A 255 -23.79 26.09 -17.11
CA ARG A 255 -24.31 26.50 -18.43
C ARG A 255 -25.84 26.51 -18.47
N LYS A 256 -26.50 25.48 -17.90
CA LYS A 256 -27.96 25.43 -17.81
C LYS A 256 -28.52 26.61 -16.99
N ARG A 257 -27.94 26.88 -15.82
CA ARG A 257 -28.32 28.04 -14.97
C ARG A 257 -28.17 29.37 -15.69
N LEU A 258 -27.06 29.57 -16.42
CA LEU A 258 -26.84 30.79 -17.21
C LEU A 258 -27.86 30.95 -18.34
N LYS A 259 -28.25 29.85 -19.01
CA LYS A 259 -29.30 29.87 -20.03
C LYS A 259 -30.65 30.25 -19.43
N THR A 260 -31.04 29.62 -18.31
CA THR A 260 -32.31 29.91 -17.62
C THR A 260 -32.36 31.35 -17.10
N ALA A 261 -31.27 31.87 -16.54
CA ALA A 261 -31.18 33.27 -16.10
C ALA A 261 -31.32 34.24 -17.29
N ARG A 262 -30.70 33.93 -18.43
CA ARG A 262 -30.81 34.76 -19.64
C ARG A 262 -32.21 34.75 -20.24
N THR A 263 -32.95 33.63 -20.15
CA THR A 263 -34.34 33.57 -20.60
C THR A 263 -35.31 34.29 -19.68
N ALA A 264 -35.01 34.38 -18.37
CA ALA A 264 -35.87 35.07 -17.40
C ALA A 264 -35.76 36.61 -17.45
N LEU A 265 -34.74 37.15 -18.12
CA LEU A 265 -34.53 38.60 -18.30
C LEU A 265 -35.18 39.15 -19.58
N LYS A 266 -35.76 38.29 -20.42
CA LYS A 266 -36.49 38.67 -21.62
C LYS A 266 -37.98 38.62 -21.37
#